data_AF-A0A963EI09-F1
#
_entry.id   AF-A0A963EI09-F1
#
_cell.length_a   1.000
_cell.length_b   1.000
_cell.length_c   1.000
_cell.angle_alpha   90.00
_cell.angle_beta   90.00
_cell.angle_gamma   90.00
#
_symmetry.space_group_name_H-M   'P 1'
#
loop_
_entity.id
_entity.type
_entity.pdbx_description
1 polymer ?
#
loop_
_entity_poly.entity_id
_entity_poly.type
_entity_poly.pdbx_seq_one_letter_code
_entity_poly.pdbx_strand_id
1 'polypeptide(L)'
;MSIAFFWLFLVMMAVGIPVVFVLLLAPGISLFLDGKMALYPQILSRLYNGMYSFPLMAIPFFILAGELMNSGGITRSLVLFAQSLIGHVRGGLAQVNILSSI
;
A
#
# COMPACT_ATOMS: atom_id res chain seq x y z
N MET A 1 17.30 -10.93 19.69
CA MET A 1 17.83 -10.35 18.45
C MET A 1 18.91 -9.37 18.84
N SER A 2 20.11 -9.49 18.27
CA SER A 2 21.26 -8.68 18.67
C SER A 2 21.02 -7.18 18.42
N ILE A 3 21.57 -6.34 19.32
CA ILE A 3 21.61 -4.88 19.16
C ILE A 3 22.23 -4.46 17.81
N ALA A 4 23.08 -5.34 17.25
CA ALA A 4 23.69 -5.22 15.93
C ALA A 4 22.67 -5.06 14.80
N PHE A 5 21.52 -5.75 14.85
CA PHE A 5 20.46 -5.60 13.84
C PHE A 5 19.96 -4.16 13.75
N PHE A 6 19.70 -3.53 14.89
CA PHE A 6 19.14 -2.18 14.95
C PHE A 6 20.09 -1.16 14.32
N TRP A 7 21.38 -1.25 14.65
CA TRP A 7 22.40 -0.36 14.08
C TRP A 7 22.62 -0.62 12.58
N LEU A 8 22.68 -1.89 12.14
CA LEU A 8 22.78 -2.23 10.72
C LEU A 8 21.59 -1.70 9.92
N PHE A 9 20.38 -1.85 10.45
CA PHE A 9 19.15 -1.37 9.80
C PHE A 9 19.19 0.16 9.61
N LEU A 10 19.52 0.91 10.66
CA LEU A 10 19.59 2.37 10.61
C LEU A 10 20.66 2.87 9.64
N VAL A 11 21.86 2.29 9.67
CA VAL A 11 22.96 2.70 8.78
C VAL A 11 22.60 2.41 7.31
N MET A 12 22.09 1.23 7.01
CA MET A 12 21.69 0.88 5.64
C MET A 12 20.56 1.77 5.10
N MET A 13 19.60 2.12 5.96
CA MET A 13 18.52 3.05 5.61
C MET A 13 19.06 4.48 5.39
N ALA A 14 19.99 4.94 6.22
CA ALA A 14 20.61 6.25 6.09
C ALA A 14 21.46 6.40 4.82
N VAL A 15 22.08 5.32 4.35
CA VAL A 15 22.82 5.26 3.07
C VAL A 15 21.87 5.31 1.85
N GLY A 16 20.55 5.21 2.05
CA GLY A 16 19.55 5.30 0.98
C GLY A 16 19.24 3.97 0.30
N ILE A 17 19.60 2.84 0.93
CA ILE A 17 19.21 1.52 0.42
C ILE A 17 17.68 1.38 0.53
N PRO A 18 16.97 0.93 -0.52
CA PRO A 18 15.52 0.73 -0.47
C PRO A 18 15.12 -0.20 0.68
N VAL A 19 14.07 0.16 1.41
CA VAL A 19 13.63 -0.50 2.66
C VAL A 19 13.47 -2.01 2.51
N VAL A 20 13.02 -2.49 1.34
CA VAL A 20 12.85 -3.92 1.04
C VAL A 20 14.17 -4.68 1.18
N PHE A 21 15.28 -4.12 0.69
CA PHE A 21 16.61 -4.75 0.80
C PHE A 21 17.17 -4.64 2.23
N VAL A 22 16.90 -3.54 2.92
CA VAL A 22 17.32 -3.35 4.31
C VAL A 22 16.67 -4.40 5.23
N LEU A 23 15.38 -4.68 5.04
CA LEU A 23 14.63 -5.71 5.78
C LEU A 23 15.15 -7.14 5.54
N LEU A 24 15.89 -7.37 4.45
CA LEU A 24 16.49 -8.65 4.11
C LEU A 24 17.92 -8.77 4.66
N LEU A 25 18.74 -7.76 4.40
CA LEU A 25 20.17 -7.77 4.68
C LEU A 25 20.49 -7.53 6.15
N ALA A 26 19.83 -6.57 6.82
CA ALA A 26 20.13 -6.26 8.22
C ALA A 26 19.89 -7.45 9.17
N PRO A 27 18.74 -8.16 9.12
CA PRO A 27 18.54 -9.33 9.97
C PRO A 27 19.35 -10.53 9.47
N GLY A 28 19.57 -10.68 8.16
CA GLY A 28 20.42 -11.74 7.61
C GLY A 28 21.86 -11.66 8.13
N ILE A 29 22.47 -10.48 8.08
CA ILE A 29 23.83 -10.23 8.60
C ILE A 29 23.85 -10.42 10.12
N SER A 30 22.84 -9.93 10.86
CA SER A 30 22.78 -10.12 12.31
C SER A 30 22.65 -11.59 12.71
N LEU A 31 21.91 -12.42 11.97
CA LEU A 31 21.79 -13.85 12.26
C LEU A 31 23.07 -14.61 11.92
N PHE A 32 23.80 -14.18 10.89
CA PHE A 32 25.12 -14.71 10.57
C PHE A 32 26.11 -14.51 11.72
N LEU A 33 26.18 -13.27 12.23
CA LEU A 33 27.05 -12.90 13.36
C LEU A 33 26.67 -13.63 14.66
N ASP A 34 25.37 -13.85 14.90
CA ASP A 34 24.86 -14.59 16.05
C ASP A 34 24.98 -16.12 15.91
N GLY A 35 25.40 -16.65 14.75
CA GLY A 35 25.47 -18.09 14.47
C GLY A 35 24.12 -18.80 14.35
N LYS A 36 23.02 -18.05 14.17
CA LYS A 36 21.62 -18.57 14.18
C LYS A 36 21.09 -18.86 12.78
N MET A 37 21.85 -19.61 11.99
CA MET A 37 21.53 -19.87 10.58
C MET A 37 20.21 -20.62 10.38
N ALA A 38 19.76 -21.40 11.37
CA ALA A 38 18.47 -22.10 11.34
C ALA A 38 17.25 -21.17 11.21
N LEU A 39 17.40 -19.88 11.54
CA LEU A 39 16.32 -18.89 11.47
C LEU A 39 16.26 -18.17 10.10
N TYR A 40 17.17 -18.44 9.16
CA TYR A 40 17.16 -17.81 7.83
C TYR A 40 15.86 -17.99 7.04
N PRO A 41 15.22 -19.19 7.02
CA PRO A 41 13.95 -19.37 6.32
C PRO A 41 12.85 -18.43 6.85
N GLN A 42 12.92 -18.04 8.13
CA GLN A 42 11.94 -17.15 8.73
C GLN A 42 12.03 -15.72 8.18
N ILE A 43 13.22 -15.26 7.76
CA ILE A 43 13.36 -13.94 7.10
C ILE A 43 12.53 -13.94 5.81
N LEU A 44 12.66 -14.98 4.99
CA LEU A 44 11.93 -15.11 3.73
C LEU A 44 10.42 -15.25 3.98
N SER A 45 10.02 -16.05 4.96
CA SER A 45 8.61 -16.16 5.35
C SER A 45 8.03 -14.84 5.83
N ARG A 46 8.78 -14.02 6.59
CA ARG A 46 8.30 -12.72 7.07
C ARG A 46 8.14 -11.71 5.93
N LEU A 47 9.06 -11.69 4.98
CA LEU A 47 8.95 -10.88 3.76
C LEU A 47 7.76 -11.29 2.91
N TYR A 48 7.61 -12.59 2.67
CA TYR A 48 6.47 -13.12 1.92
C TYR A 48 5.15 -12.73 2.60
N ASN A 49 5.00 -12.97 3.91
CA ASN A 49 3.79 -12.57 4.63
C ASN A 49 3.52 -11.05 4.58
N GLY A 50 4.56 -10.20 4.51
CA GLY A 50 4.39 -8.76 4.32
C GLY A 50 3.86 -8.37 2.93
N MET A 51 4.30 -9.08 1.89
CA MET A 51 3.81 -8.89 0.52
C MET A 51 2.38 -9.41 0.34
N TYR A 52 2.04 -10.52 1.00
CA TYR A 52 0.70 -11.11 1.02
C TYR A 52 -0.20 -10.43 2.06
N SER A 53 -0.18 -9.09 2.10
CA SER A 53 -1.06 -8.34 2.99
C SER A 53 -2.39 -8.01 2.32
N PHE A 54 -3.48 -8.14 3.08
CA PHE A 54 -4.83 -7.77 2.63
C PHE A 54 -4.89 -6.35 2.03
N PRO A 55 -4.22 -5.32 2.60
CA PRO A 55 -4.19 -3.99 2.00
C PRO A 55 -3.53 -3.93 0.61
N LEU A 56 -2.46 -4.70 0.37
CA LEU A 56 -1.79 -4.72 -0.93
C LEU A 56 -2.70 -5.31 -2.02
N MET A 57 -3.49 -6.32 -1.67
CA MET A 57 -4.50 -6.90 -2.57
C MET A 57 -5.71 -5.97 -2.75
N ALA A 58 -6.04 -5.15 -1.75
CA ALA A 58 -7.14 -4.19 -1.87
C ALA A 58 -6.90 -3.18 -3.00
N ILE A 59 -5.65 -2.73 -3.21
CA ILE A 59 -5.29 -1.77 -4.27
C ILE A 59 -5.76 -2.22 -5.67
N PRO A 60 -5.34 -3.39 -6.19
CA PRO A 60 -5.79 -3.84 -7.51
C PRO A 60 -7.29 -4.11 -7.56
N PHE A 61 -7.91 -4.57 -6.47
CA PHE A 61 -9.38 -4.74 -6.44
C PHE A 61 -10.12 -3.41 -6.48
N PHE A 62 -9.63 -2.36 -5.82
CA PHE A 62 -10.22 -1.01 -5.93
C PHE A 62 -10.04 -0.42 -7.33
N ILE A 63 -8.86 -0.61 -7.95
CA ILE A 63 -8.63 -0.19 -9.34
C ILE A 63 -9.60 -0.92 -10.28
N LEU A 64 -9.75 -2.24 -10.12
CA LEU A 64 -10.68 -3.04 -10.92
C LEU A 64 -12.13 -2.60 -10.71
N ALA A 65 -12.56 -2.38 -9.46
CA ALA A 65 -13.90 -1.90 -9.16
C ALA A 65 -14.16 -0.52 -9.79
N GLY A 66 -13.19 0.40 -9.72
CA GLY A 66 -13.28 1.71 -10.36
C GLY A 66 -13.41 1.61 -11.89
N GLU A 67 -12.62 0.74 -12.52
CA GLU A 67 -12.70 0.51 -13.96
C GLU A 67 -14.04 -0.12 -14.36
N LEU A 68 -14.55 -1.05 -13.55
CA LEU A 68 -15.82 -1.71 -13.77
C LEU A 68 -17.01 -0.75 -13.59
N MET A 69 -16.94 0.18 -12.63
CA MET A 69 -17.90 1.27 -12.45
C MET A 69 -17.89 2.25 -13.63
N ASN A 70 -16.71 2.58 -14.14
CA ASN A 70 -16.54 3.49 -15.27
C ASN A 70 -17.06 2.85 -16.57
N SER A 71 -16.62 1.63 -16.88
CA SER A 71 -17.04 0.87 -18.04
C SER A 71 -18.52 0.49 -18.00
N GLY A 72 -19.07 0.22 -16.81
CA GLY A 72 -20.49 -0.07 -16.59
C GLY A 72 -21.41 1.16 -16.60
N GLY A 73 -20.87 2.38 -16.74
CA GLY A 73 -21.67 3.61 -16.74
C GLY A 73 -22.25 3.99 -15.37
N ILE A 74 -21.84 3.31 -14.30
CA ILE A 74 -22.26 3.59 -12.93
C ILE A 74 -21.75 4.97 -12.52
N THR A 75 -20.48 5.28 -12.82
CA THR A 75 -19.88 6.60 -12.56
C THR A 75 -20.70 7.72 -13.19
N ARG A 76 -21.10 7.55 -14.46
CA ARG A 76 -21.94 8.54 -15.16
C ARG A 76 -23.32 8.69 -14.52
N SER A 77 -23.93 7.58 -14.11
CA SER A 77 -25.24 7.58 -13.44
C SER A 77 -25.19 8.30 -12.09
N LEU A 78 -24.13 8.08 -11.30
CA LEU A 78 -23.90 8.78 -10.03
C LEU A 78 -23.71 10.29 -10.23
N VAL A 79 -22.93 10.69 -11.24
CA VAL A 79 -22.74 12.11 -11.58
C VAL A 79 -24.07 12.77 -11.95
N LEU A 80 -24.87 12.13 -12.82
CA LEU A 80 -26.18 12.67 -13.22
C LEU A 80 -27.15 12.77 -12.04
N PHE A 81 -27.12 11.80 -11.13
CA PHE A 81 -27.90 11.83 -9.89
C PHE A 81 -27.48 12.98 -8.97
N ALA A 82 -26.19 13.18 -8.73
CA ALA A 82 -25.70 14.32 -7.95
C ALA A 82 -26.06 15.67 -8.63
N GLN A 83 -26.01 15.71 -9.96
CA GLN A 83 -26.40 16.88 -10.77
C GLN A 83 -27.88 17.21 -10.64
N SER A 84 -28.78 16.22 -10.56
CA SER A 84 -30.21 16.48 -10.41
C SER A 84 -30.55 17.06 -9.02
N LEU A 85 -29.79 16.69 -7.98
CA LEU A 85 -29.99 17.20 -6.62
C LEU A 85 -29.55 18.65 -6.44
N ILE A 86 -28.34 19.01 -6.89
CA ILE A 86 -27.71 20.30 -6.54
C ILE A 86 -27.28 21.12 -7.76
N GLY A 87 -27.39 20.58 -8.98
CA GLY A 87 -26.98 21.27 -10.21
C GLY A 87 -27.74 22.58 -10.49
N HIS A 88 -28.92 22.76 -9.89
CA HIS A 88 -29.74 23.98 -10.02
C HIS A 88 -29.23 25.16 -9.17
N VAL A 89 -28.28 24.94 -8.25
CA VAL A 89 -27.71 25.99 -7.38
C VAL A 89 -26.57 26.70 -8.11
N ARG A 90 -26.50 28.04 -8.04
CA ARG A 90 -25.37 28.82 -8.58
C ARG A 90 -24.06 28.36 -7.93
N GLY A 91 -23.10 27.92 -8.75
CA GLY A 91 -21.85 27.31 -8.27
C GLY A 91 -21.94 25.82 -7.93
N GLY A 92 -23.06 25.16 -8.21
CA GLY A 92 -23.35 23.77 -7.83
C GLY A 92 -22.45 22.71 -8.43
N LEU A 93 -21.70 23.00 -9.51
CA LEU A 93 -20.80 22.01 -10.14
C LEU A 93 -19.72 21.49 -9.18
N ALA A 94 -19.20 22.35 -8.28
CA ALA A 94 -18.26 21.92 -7.25
C ALA A 94 -18.91 20.97 -6.23
N GLN A 95 -20.17 21.25 -5.86
CA GLN A 95 -20.96 20.42 -4.94
C GLN A 95 -21.32 19.07 -5.56
N VAL A 96 -21.65 19.06 -6.85
CA VAL A 96 -21.91 17.84 -7.62
C VAL A 96 -20.67 16.94 -7.63
N ASN A 97 -19.49 17.49 -7.84
CA ASN A 97 -18.24 16.72 -7.85
C ASN A 97 -17.97 16.04 -6.49
N ILE A 98 -18.16 16.80 -5.40
CA ILE A 98 -18.02 16.27 -4.03
C ILE A 98 -19.03 15.15 -3.77
N LEU A 99 -20.30 15.36 -4.14
CA LEU A 99 -21.35 14.35 -3.94
C LEU A 99 -21.19 13.11 -4.82
N SER A 100 -20.56 13.24 -5.99
CA SER A 100 -20.30 12.11 -6.88
C SER A 100 -19.01 11.35 -6.55
N SER A 101 -18.14 11.90 -5.70
CA SER A 101 -16.88 11.27 -5.30
C SER A 101 -17.08 10.45 -4.03
N ILE A 102 -17.25 9.13 -4.18
CA ILE A 102 -17.22 8.11 -3.13
C ILE A 102 -16.16 7.07 -3.49
#